data_AF-A0A966PV94-F1
#
_entry.id   AF-A0A966PV94-F1
#
_cell.length_a   1.000
_cell.length_b   1.000
_cell.length_c   1.000
_cell.angle_alpha   90.00
_cell.angle_beta   90.00
_cell.angle_gamma   90.00
#
_symmetry.space_group_name_H-M   'P 1'
#
loop_
_entity.id
_entity.type
_entity.pdbx_description
1 polymer ?
#
loop_
_entity_poly.entity_id
_entity_poly.type
_entity_poly.pdbx_seq_one_letter_code
_entity_poly.pdbx_strand_id
1 'polypeptide(L)'
;MALNWDITKCNEMLELQSDTEWPITNALIWLTMGVDLGEITEKNIGEFYARVKLWEALTGGMIKDDKLNDVYLSFEDVRKRIGLTTNVSDVSRTKFLNRVKRMMTENRFGRINRLTQTEIDAILANAKLEAEKKMEGANA
;
A
#
# COMPACT_ATOMS: atom_id res chain seq x y z
N MET A 1 13.52 0.53 -15.79
CA MET A 1 14.05 -0.73 -15.23
C MET A 1 12.87 -1.64 -14.95
N ALA A 2 13.03 -2.96 -15.09
CA ALA A 2 11.99 -3.91 -14.71
C ALA A 2 11.80 -3.91 -13.19
N LEU A 3 10.57 -4.10 -12.73
CA LEU A 3 10.23 -4.30 -11.33
C LEU A 3 10.50 -5.77 -10.99
N ASN A 4 11.53 -6.01 -10.18
CA ASN A 4 11.87 -7.34 -9.68
C ASN A 4 11.23 -7.50 -8.31
N TRP A 5 10.63 -8.66 -8.04
CA TRP A 5 9.92 -8.94 -6.80
C TRP A 5 10.18 -10.37 -6.32
N ASP A 6 10.03 -10.59 -5.02
CA ASP A 6 10.18 -11.88 -4.35
C ASP A 6 9.20 -11.98 -3.17
N ILE A 7 8.43 -13.07 -3.14
CA ILE A 7 7.46 -13.41 -2.09
C ILE A 7 7.79 -14.73 -1.39
N THR A 8 8.97 -15.30 -1.62
CA THR A 8 9.39 -16.59 -1.01
C THR A 8 9.48 -16.53 0.51
N LYS A 9 9.56 -15.33 1.08
CA LYS A 9 9.54 -15.08 2.53
C LYS A 9 8.14 -14.82 3.08
N CYS A 10 7.12 -14.74 2.24
CA CYS A 10 5.73 -14.63 2.69
C CYS A 10 5.24 -15.97 3.23
N ASN A 11 4.43 -15.92 4.28
CA ASN A 11 3.71 -17.09 4.75
C ASN A 11 2.71 -17.55 3.68
N GLU A 12 2.52 -18.87 3.59
CA GLU A 12 1.53 -19.48 2.68
C GLU A 12 1.70 -19.03 1.20
N MET A 13 2.95 -18.90 0.75
CA MET A 13 3.31 -18.39 -0.59
C MET A 13 2.50 -19.00 -1.74
N LEU A 14 2.17 -20.30 -1.69
CA LEU A 14 1.38 -20.97 -2.72
C LEU A 14 -0.06 -20.44 -2.78
N GLU A 15 -0.68 -20.11 -1.64
CA GLU A 15 -1.99 -19.48 -1.59
C GLU A 15 -1.93 -18.07 -2.19
N LEU A 16 -0.88 -17.30 -1.89
CA LEU A 16 -0.70 -15.94 -2.41
C LEU A 16 -0.49 -15.85 -3.93
N GLN A 17 -0.20 -16.98 -4.56
CA GLN A 17 -0.10 -17.15 -6.02
C GLN A 17 -1.35 -17.77 -6.65
N SER A 18 -2.38 -18.09 -5.86
CA SER A 18 -3.67 -18.57 -6.38
C SER A 18 -4.36 -17.48 -7.20
N ASP A 19 -5.25 -17.87 -8.11
CA ASP A 19 -6.02 -16.93 -8.95
C ASP A 19 -6.83 -15.93 -8.13
N THR A 20 -7.24 -16.31 -6.90
CA THR A 20 -8.00 -15.45 -5.99
C THR A 20 -7.12 -14.40 -5.30
N GLU A 21 -5.93 -14.75 -4.87
CA GLU A 21 -5.04 -13.86 -4.09
C GLU A 21 -4.03 -13.11 -4.97
N TRP A 22 -3.73 -13.62 -6.17
CA TRP A 22 -2.75 -13.03 -7.08
C TRP A 22 -3.06 -11.57 -7.46
N PRO A 23 -4.33 -11.16 -7.72
CA PRO A 23 -4.64 -9.75 -8.00
C PRO A 23 -4.17 -8.81 -6.89
N ILE A 24 -4.33 -9.23 -5.63
CA ILE A 24 -3.91 -8.47 -4.44
C ILE A 24 -2.38 -8.46 -4.32
N THR A 25 -1.74 -9.61 -4.51
CA THR A 25 -0.27 -9.72 -4.51
C THR A 25 0.35 -8.84 -5.58
N ASN A 26 -0.16 -8.90 -6.80
CA ASN A 26 0.30 -8.08 -7.92
C ASN A 26 0.06 -6.59 -7.65
N ALA A 27 -1.11 -6.20 -7.11
CA ALA A 27 -1.37 -4.81 -6.74
C ALA A 27 -0.35 -4.29 -5.71
N LEU A 28 -0.01 -5.09 -4.69
CA LEU A 28 0.98 -4.71 -3.68
C LEU A 28 2.41 -4.60 -4.22
N ILE A 29 2.80 -5.49 -5.15
CA ILE A 29 4.07 -5.39 -5.88
C ILE A 29 4.16 -4.02 -6.57
N TRP A 30 3.15 -3.63 -7.35
CA TRP A 30 3.13 -2.33 -8.04
C TRP A 30 3.05 -1.15 -7.08
N LEU A 31 2.29 -1.29 -5.99
CA LEU A 31 2.16 -0.25 -4.98
C LEU A 31 3.49 0.06 -4.29
N THR A 32 4.47 -0.86 -4.23
CA THR A 32 5.81 -0.54 -3.69
C THR A 32 6.42 0.72 -4.34
N MET A 33 6.20 0.93 -5.64
CA MET A 33 6.61 2.15 -6.37
C MET A 33 5.79 3.39 -5.96
N GLY A 34 4.50 3.20 -5.69
CA GLY A 34 3.56 4.25 -5.27
C GLY A 34 3.74 4.68 -3.80
N VAL A 35 4.17 3.76 -2.94
CA VAL A 35 4.38 4.04 -1.51
C VAL A 35 5.85 4.29 -1.14
N ASP A 36 6.77 4.11 -2.09
CA ASP A 36 8.23 4.18 -1.88
C ASP A 36 8.72 3.32 -0.70
N LEU A 37 8.24 2.08 -0.65
CA LEU A 37 8.69 1.05 0.29
C LEU A 37 8.83 -0.26 -0.48
N GLY A 38 10.04 -0.80 -0.52
CA GLY A 38 10.37 -2.00 -1.28
C GLY A 38 10.11 -3.30 -0.54
N GLU A 39 9.84 -3.25 0.76
CA GLU A 39 9.64 -4.45 1.57
C GLU A 39 8.46 -4.26 2.53
N ILE A 40 7.69 -5.34 2.76
CA ILE A 40 6.67 -5.42 3.81
C ILE A 40 7.23 -6.26 4.96
N THR A 41 7.35 -5.67 6.14
CA THR A 41 7.81 -6.32 7.38
C THR A 41 6.86 -6.03 8.53
N GLU A 42 6.90 -6.84 9.60
CA GLU A 42 6.15 -6.55 10.83
C GLU A 42 6.45 -5.14 11.40
N LYS A 43 7.69 -4.67 11.25
CA LYS A 43 8.13 -3.37 11.77
C LYS A 43 7.57 -2.20 11.00
N ASN A 44 7.35 -2.36 9.69
CA ASN A 44 6.92 -1.26 8.83
C ASN A 44 5.48 -1.39 8.34
N ILE A 45 4.77 -2.48 8.63
CA ILE A 45 3.44 -2.76 8.09
C ILE A 45 2.44 -1.63 8.33
N GLY A 46 2.46 -0.99 9.51
CA GLY A 46 1.57 0.14 9.80
C GLY A 46 1.89 1.37 8.95
N GLU A 47 3.16 1.64 8.65
CA GLU A 47 3.56 2.70 7.73
C GLU A 47 3.24 2.32 6.28
N PHE A 48 3.49 1.09 5.87
CA PHE A 48 3.19 0.59 4.53
C PHE A 48 1.68 0.72 4.24
N TYR A 49 0.85 0.22 5.15
CA TYR A 49 -0.61 0.30 5.05
C TYR A 49 -1.11 1.75 5.01
N ALA A 50 -0.57 2.63 5.86
CA ALA A 50 -0.94 4.04 5.85
C ALA A 50 -0.60 4.72 4.51
N ARG A 51 0.55 4.40 3.90
CA ARG A 51 0.90 4.94 2.59
C ARG A 51 0.05 4.36 1.47
N VAL A 52 -0.34 3.07 1.55
CA VAL A 52 -1.31 2.47 0.62
C VAL A 52 -2.63 3.23 0.70
N LYS A 53 -3.15 3.51 1.90
CA LYS A 53 -4.39 4.26 2.07
C LYS A 53 -4.34 5.69 1.55
N LEU A 54 -3.22 6.37 1.75
CA LEU A 54 -3.02 7.68 1.15
C LEU A 54 -2.94 7.61 -0.37
N TRP A 55 -2.26 6.61 -0.92
CA TRP A 55 -2.16 6.39 -2.36
C TRP A 55 -3.52 6.10 -2.98
N GLU A 56 -4.30 5.19 -2.38
CA GLU A 56 -5.66 4.86 -2.81
C GLU A 56 -6.61 6.06 -2.75
N ALA A 57 -6.49 6.91 -1.72
CA ALA A 57 -7.26 8.16 -1.64
C ALA A 57 -6.89 9.15 -2.75
N LEU A 58 -5.63 9.13 -3.20
CA LEU A 58 -5.12 10.01 -4.25
C LEU A 58 -5.50 9.53 -5.67
N THR A 59 -5.38 8.21 -5.93
CA THR A 59 -5.44 7.64 -7.28
C THR A 59 -6.62 6.71 -7.53
N GLY A 60 -7.38 6.34 -6.50
CA GLY A 60 -8.34 5.23 -6.54
C GLY A 60 -7.66 3.88 -6.24
N GLY A 61 -8.48 2.84 -6.22
CA GLY A 61 -8.06 1.46 -5.98
C GLY A 61 -7.28 0.89 -7.17
N MET A 62 -6.24 0.11 -6.88
CA MET A 62 -5.45 -0.59 -7.90
C MET A 62 -6.18 -1.80 -8.49
N ILE A 63 -7.16 -2.33 -7.77
CA ILE A 63 -7.95 -3.50 -8.15
C ILE A 63 -9.35 -3.03 -8.49
N LYS A 64 -9.94 -3.63 -9.52
CA LYS A 64 -11.33 -3.38 -9.95
C LYS A 64 -12.15 -4.64 -9.76
N ASP A 65 -13.38 -4.49 -9.28
CA ASP A 65 -14.36 -5.57 -9.31
C ASP A 65 -14.94 -5.75 -10.73
N ASP A 66 -15.80 -6.75 -10.92
CA ASP A 66 -16.47 -7.02 -12.20
C ASP A 66 -17.33 -5.86 -12.71
N LYS A 67 -17.69 -4.92 -11.83
CA LYS A 67 -18.49 -3.73 -12.13
C LYS A 67 -17.61 -2.48 -12.30
N LEU A 68 -16.28 -2.65 -12.36
CA LEU A 68 -15.28 -1.59 -12.48
C LEU A 68 -15.21 -0.62 -11.29
N ASN A 69 -15.74 -1.01 -10.12
CA ASN A 69 -15.57 -0.25 -8.89
C ASN A 69 -14.18 -0.49 -8.30
N ASP A 70 -13.66 0.52 -7.60
CA ASP A 70 -12.43 0.40 -6.84
C ASP A 70 -12.56 -0.61 -5.69
N VAL A 71 -11.66 -1.58 -5.65
CA VAL A 71 -11.45 -2.47 -4.51
C VAL A 71 -10.24 -1.95 -3.73
N TYR A 72 -10.50 -1.54 -2.48
CA TYR A 72 -9.49 -0.99 -1.59
C TYR A 72 -8.88 -2.08 -0.71
N LEU A 73 -7.55 -2.08 -0.61
CA LEU A 73 -6.78 -3.09 0.12
C LEU A 73 -7.00 -2.99 1.62
N SER A 74 -7.39 -4.08 2.27
CA SER A 74 -7.51 -4.15 3.73
C SER A 74 -6.13 -4.25 4.41
N PHE A 75 -6.09 -4.04 5.73
CA PHE A 75 -4.87 -4.31 6.50
C PHE A 75 -4.44 -5.79 6.40
N GLU A 76 -5.41 -6.71 6.37
CA GLU A 76 -5.16 -8.14 6.28
C GLU A 76 -4.50 -8.53 4.95
N ASP A 77 -4.90 -7.87 3.86
CA ASP A 77 -4.29 -8.06 2.54
C ASP A 77 -2.79 -7.74 2.57
N VAL A 78 -2.41 -6.67 3.26
CA VAL A 78 -1.00 -6.29 3.46
C VAL A 78 -0.31 -7.25 4.44
N ARG A 79 -0.99 -7.62 5.53
CA ARG A 79 -0.44 -8.50 6.59
C ARG A 79 -0.10 -9.88 6.09
N LYS A 80 -0.97 -10.50 5.28
CA LYS A 80 -0.70 -11.79 4.62
C LYS A 80 0.60 -11.78 3.79
N ARG A 81 1.07 -10.60 3.36
CA ARG A 81 2.23 -10.40 2.48
C ARG A 81 3.45 -9.81 3.18
N ILE A 82 3.50 -9.87 4.52
CA ILE A 82 4.76 -9.69 5.26
C ILE A 82 5.80 -10.68 4.69
N GLY A 83 6.95 -10.17 4.26
CA GLY A 83 7.99 -10.93 3.55
C GLY A 83 8.12 -10.57 2.06
N LEU A 84 7.15 -9.86 1.48
CA LEU A 84 7.22 -9.38 0.10
C LEU A 84 8.35 -8.35 -0.04
N THR A 85 9.21 -8.53 -1.03
CA THR A 85 10.30 -7.61 -1.38
C THR A 85 10.28 -7.25 -2.87
N THR A 86 10.77 -6.06 -3.21
CA THR A 86 10.98 -5.60 -4.59
C THR A 86 12.31 -4.86 -4.73
N ASN A 87 12.72 -4.52 -5.96
CA ASN A 87 13.89 -3.68 -6.22
C ASN A 87 13.63 -2.16 -6.01
N VAL A 88 12.53 -1.77 -5.37
CA VAL A 88 12.26 -0.37 -4.99
C VAL A 88 13.06 -0.03 -3.74
N SER A 89 13.74 1.12 -3.74
CA SER A 89 14.43 1.61 -2.54
C SER A 89 13.47 2.32 -1.59
N ASP A 90 13.63 2.08 -0.30
CA ASP A 90 12.84 2.75 0.73
C ASP A 90 13.12 4.25 0.77
N VAL A 91 12.04 5.03 0.85
CA VAL A 91 12.11 6.48 0.99
C VAL A 91 11.49 6.89 2.33
N SER A 92 12.12 7.87 2.97
CA SER A 92 11.63 8.44 4.22
C SER A 92 10.23 9.03 4.05
N ARG A 93 9.44 8.99 5.12
CA ARG A 93 8.07 9.52 5.13
C ARG A 93 7.99 10.95 4.62
N THR A 94 8.90 11.82 5.06
CA THR A 94 8.94 13.23 4.63
C THR A 94 9.13 13.36 3.11
N LYS A 95 10.05 12.58 2.53
CA LYS A 95 10.28 12.60 1.08
C LYS A 95 9.07 12.05 0.31
N PHE A 96 8.45 10.99 0.80
CA PHE A 96 7.21 10.44 0.25
C PHE A 96 6.07 11.49 0.28
N LEU A 97 5.83 12.15 1.42
CA LEU A 97 4.79 13.18 1.54
C LEU A 97 5.04 14.38 0.64
N ASN A 98 6.30 14.80 0.49
CA ASN A 98 6.67 15.87 -0.44
C ASN A 98 6.38 15.44 -1.89
N ARG A 99 6.61 14.17 -2.24
CA ARG A 99 6.25 13.62 -3.55
C ARG A 99 4.73 13.65 -3.78
N VAL A 100 3.94 13.20 -2.81
CA VAL A 100 2.47 13.23 -2.87
C VAL A 100 1.94 14.64 -3.06
N LYS A 101 2.45 15.61 -2.28
CA LYS A 101 2.10 17.04 -2.43
C LYS A 101 2.38 17.55 -3.83
N ARG A 102 3.55 17.21 -4.37
CA ARG A 102 3.96 17.59 -5.72
C ARG A 102 3.06 16.96 -6.80
N MET A 103 2.66 15.70 -6.63
CA MET A 103 1.73 15.04 -7.55
C MET A 103 0.41 15.82 -7.65
N MET A 104 -0.18 16.22 -6.51
CA MET A 104 -1.42 17.00 -6.47
C MET A 104 -1.33 18.36 -7.17
N THR A 105 -0.14 18.98 -7.18
CA THR A 105 0.06 20.28 -7.83
C THR A 105 0.33 20.20 -9.32
N GLU A 106 0.95 19.11 -9.81
CA GLU A 106 1.51 19.09 -11.16
C GLU A 106 0.59 18.48 -12.23
N ASN A 107 -0.60 18.01 -11.87
CA ASN A 107 -1.61 17.48 -12.81
C ASN A 107 -1.08 16.44 -13.83
N ARG A 108 0.06 15.79 -13.53
CA ARG A 108 0.77 14.85 -14.41
C ARG A 108 0.09 13.49 -14.53
N PHE A 109 -0.81 13.18 -13.60
CA PHE A 109 -1.50 11.91 -13.48
C PHE A 109 -3.02 12.11 -13.63
N GLY A 110 -3.49 12.53 -14.80
CA GLY A 110 -4.94 12.61 -15.09
C GLY A 110 -5.81 13.21 -13.96
N ARG A 111 -6.89 12.51 -13.59
CA ARG A 111 -7.69 12.81 -12.39
C ARG A 111 -7.02 12.22 -11.15
N ILE A 112 -6.37 13.07 -10.37
CA ILE A 112 -5.98 12.79 -8.98
C ILE A 112 -6.85 13.62 -8.04
N ASN A 113 -7.16 13.06 -6.88
CA ASN A 113 -7.88 13.79 -5.85
C ASN A 113 -6.96 14.83 -5.21
N ARG A 114 -7.46 16.04 -4.99
CA ARG A 114 -6.74 17.06 -4.22
C ARG A 114 -7.09 16.89 -2.76
N LEU A 115 -6.11 16.50 -1.95
CA LEU A 115 -6.26 16.34 -0.51
C LEU A 115 -5.60 17.54 0.19
N THR A 116 -6.29 18.06 1.19
CA THR A 116 -5.73 19.01 2.15
C THR A 116 -4.73 18.32 3.07
N GLN A 117 -3.87 19.11 3.72
CA GLN A 117 -2.92 18.57 4.70
C GLN A 117 -3.65 17.83 5.84
N THR A 118 -4.78 18.37 6.30
CA THR A 118 -5.61 17.75 7.35
C THR A 118 -6.15 16.38 6.93
N GLU A 119 -6.63 16.24 5.69
CA GLU A 119 -7.10 14.95 5.17
C GLU A 119 -5.97 13.94 5.06
N ILE A 120 -4.79 14.36 4.59
CA ILE A 120 -3.59 13.51 4.55
C ILE A 120 -3.25 13.00 5.94
N ASP A 121 -3.18 13.90 6.92
CA ASP A 121 -2.80 13.55 8.29
C ASP A 121 -3.86 12.63 8.94
N ALA A 122 -5.14 12.89 8.69
CA ALA A 122 -6.23 12.04 9.17
C ALA A 122 -6.19 10.63 8.57
N ILE A 123 -5.97 10.50 7.25
CA ILE A 123 -5.86 9.19 6.58
C ILE A 123 -4.70 8.39 7.17
N LEU A 124 -3.53 9.03 7.30
CA LEU A 124 -2.34 8.36 7.83
C LEU A 124 -2.51 7.96 9.29
N ALA A 125 -3.13 8.80 10.11
CA ALA A 125 -3.38 8.50 11.53
C ALA A 125 -4.39 7.36 11.70
N ASN A 126 -5.51 7.41 10.96
CA ASN A 126 -6.56 6.38 11.03
C ASN A 126 -6.05 5.02 10.57
N ALA A 127 -5.29 4.97 9.47
CA ALA A 127 -4.72 3.73 8.96
C ALA A 127 -3.70 3.12 9.92
N LYS A 128 -2.89 3.96 10.60
CA LYS A 128 -1.98 3.47 11.65
C LYS A 128 -2.71 2.92 12.86
N LEU A 129 -3.74 3.63 13.32
CA LEU A 129 -4.57 3.18 14.43
C LEU A 129 -5.28 1.86 14.11
N GLU A 130 -5.76 1.70 12.87
CA GLU A 130 -6.32 0.42 12.40
C GLU A 130 -5.30 -0.70 12.45
N ALA A 131 -4.09 -0.46 11.92
CA ALA A 131 -3.01 -1.43 11.93
C ALA A 131 -2.62 -1.83 13.37
N GLU A 132 -2.47 -0.87 14.27
CA GLU A 132 -2.16 -1.10 15.68
C GLU A 132 -3.21 -1.97 16.36
N LYS A 133 -4.49 -1.62 16.23
CA LYS A 133 -5.60 -2.40 16.82
C LYS A 133 -5.67 -3.84 16.31
N LYS A 134 -5.44 -4.05 15.01
CA LYS A 134 -5.46 -5.40 14.41
C LYS A 134 -4.23 -6.22 14.80
N MET A 135 -3.08 -5.59 14.99
CA MET A 135 -1.88 -6.25 15.52
C MET A 135 -2.02 -6.63 17.00
N GLU A 136 -2.67 -5.79 17.81
CA GLU A 136 -2.96 -6.10 19.22
C GLU A 136 -3.98 -7.23 19.36
N GLY A 137 -5.06 -7.20 18.57
CA GLY A 137 -6.11 -8.22 18.60
C GLY A 137 -5.70 -9.59 18.07
N ALA A 138 -4.61 -9.69 17.30
CA ALA A 138 -4.07 -10.96 16.81
C ALA A 138 -3.22 -11.71 17.86
N ASN A 139 -2.86 -11.07 18.97
CA ASN A 139 -2.06 -11.64 20.06
C ASN A 139 -2.89 -12.03 21.30
N ALA A 140 -4.23 -11.98 21.21
CA ALA A 140 -5.17 -12.34 22.27
C ALA A 140 -5.90 -13.65 21.93
#